data_AF-A0A401M6C4-F1
#
_entry.id   AF-A0A401M6C4-F1
#
_cell.length_a   1.000
_cell.length_b   1.000
_cell.length_c   1.000
_cell.angle_alpha   90.00
_cell.angle_beta   90.00
_cell.angle_gamma   90.00
#
_symmetry.space_group_name_H-M   'P 1'
#
loop_
_entity.id
_entity.type
_entity.pdbx_description
1 polymer ?
#
loop_
_entity_poly.entity_id
_entity_poly.type
_entity_poly.pdbx_seq_one_letter_code
_entity_poly.pdbx_strand_id
1 'polypeptide(L)'
;MSPQEASGTIGVLLPRDIPQGDLVAFAQEADDYGFGELWVVEDLGYRGGLVQAATVLAHTRRIRVGVGLLPAAARNVAFAAMEVATSQVHQECRVPLKSQQEIGASTHVNPSFPDNHGSATIGRAHQTHQRPPLD
;
A
#
# COMPACT_ATOMS: atom_id res chain seq x y z
N MET A 1 23.34 -20.60 4.72
CA MET A 1 22.11 -20.31 3.95
C MET A 1 22.04 -18.80 3.81
N SER A 2 22.26 -18.27 2.61
CA SER A 2 22.42 -16.82 2.39
C SER A 2 21.04 -16.12 2.35
N PRO A 3 20.88 -14.88 2.83
CA PRO A 3 19.58 -14.19 2.97
C PRO A 3 18.93 -13.68 1.66
N GLN A 4 19.31 -14.21 0.51
CA GLN A 4 18.75 -13.85 -0.79
C GLN A 4 17.67 -14.89 -1.15
N GLU A 5 16.48 -14.47 -1.62
CA GLU A 5 15.28 -15.29 -1.97
C GLU A 5 14.09 -15.20 -0.99
N ALA A 6 13.79 -14.01 -0.47
CA ALA A 6 12.40 -13.62 -0.34
C ALA A 6 12.20 -12.46 -1.31
N SER A 7 11.90 -12.76 -2.57
CA SER A 7 11.52 -11.75 -3.57
C SER A 7 10.13 -11.21 -3.20
N GLY A 8 10.07 -10.43 -2.13
CA GLY A 8 8.86 -9.78 -1.65
C GLY A 8 8.47 -8.63 -2.58
N THR A 9 7.17 -8.46 -2.81
CA THR A 9 6.67 -7.27 -3.47
C THR A 9 6.79 -6.09 -2.51
N ILE A 10 7.36 -4.97 -2.96
CA ILE A 10 7.40 -3.74 -2.17
C ILE A 10 6.09 -2.98 -2.39
N GLY A 11 5.42 -2.67 -1.28
CA GLY A 11 4.21 -1.86 -1.27
C GLY A 11 4.44 -0.49 -0.63
N VAL A 12 3.61 0.48 -1.03
CA VAL A 12 3.55 1.82 -0.45
C VAL A 12 2.18 2.08 0.18
N LEU A 13 2.15 2.77 1.31
CA LEU A 13 0.91 3.21 1.95
C LEU A 13 0.58 4.64 1.48
N LEU A 14 -0.65 4.86 1.01
CA LEU A 14 -1.16 6.21 0.75
C LEU A 14 -1.31 6.96 2.08
N PRO A 15 -0.65 8.11 2.28
CA PRO A 15 -0.82 8.90 3.49
C PRO A 15 -2.28 9.32 3.65
N ARG A 16 -2.91 8.96 4.78
CA ARG A 16 -4.34 9.25 5.03
C ARG A 16 -4.67 10.75 4.98
N ASP A 17 -3.70 11.58 5.32
CA ASP A 17 -3.77 13.04 5.43
C ASP A 17 -3.16 13.77 4.23
N ILE A 18 -2.81 13.05 3.15
CA ILE A 18 -2.37 13.66 1.89
C ILE A 18 -3.36 14.74 1.45
N PRO A 19 -2.92 15.89 0.89
CA PRO A 19 -3.84 16.89 0.36
C PRO A 19 -4.76 16.32 -0.72
N GLN A 20 -5.98 16.86 -0.85
CA GLN A 20 -7.00 16.28 -1.76
C GLN A 20 -6.56 16.26 -3.23
N GLY A 21 -5.80 17.27 -3.67
CA GLY A 21 -5.30 17.38 -5.04
C GLY A 21 -4.20 16.38 -5.38
N ASP A 22 -3.51 15.84 -4.37
CA ASP A 22 -2.24 15.13 -4.59
C ASP A 22 -2.42 13.61 -4.64
N LEU A 23 -3.60 13.09 -4.28
CA LEU A 23 -3.87 11.66 -4.24
C LEU A 23 -3.59 10.97 -5.58
N VAL A 24 -4.05 11.56 -6.69
CA VAL A 24 -3.89 10.98 -8.03
C VAL A 24 -2.43 11.02 -8.46
N ALA A 25 -1.74 12.15 -8.22
CA ALA A 25 -0.33 12.30 -8.55
C ALA A 25 0.53 11.28 -7.79
N PHE A 26 0.32 11.14 -6.47
CA PHE A 26 1.00 10.15 -5.64
C PHE A 26 0.79 8.72 -6.17
N ALA A 27 -0.46 8.38 -6.54
CA ALA A 27 -0.78 7.06 -7.05
C ALA A 27 -0.10 6.75 -8.39
N GLN A 28 -0.05 7.74 -9.29
CA GLN A 28 0.63 7.63 -10.58
C GLN A 28 2.15 7.52 -10.39
N GLU A 29 2.74 8.33 -9.51
CA GLU A 29 4.15 8.25 -9.18
C GLU A 29 4.52 6.88 -8.62
N ALA A 30 3.74 6.36 -7.66
CA ALA A 30 3.96 5.03 -7.11
C ALA A 30 3.92 3.93 -8.20
N ASP A 31 2.96 4.03 -9.12
CA ASP A 31 2.87 3.12 -10.27
C ASP A 31 4.06 3.27 -11.23
N ASP A 32 4.49 4.50 -11.50
CA ASP A 32 5.60 4.82 -12.40
C ASP A 32 6.96 4.39 -11.84
N TYR A 33 7.16 4.51 -10.53
CA TYR A 33 8.34 4.03 -9.80
C TYR A 33 8.40 2.49 -9.67
N GLY A 34 7.32 1.79 -10.03
CA GLY A 34 7.31 0.33 -10.05
C GLY A 34 7.04 -0.32 -8.69
N PHE A 35 6.38 0.38 -7.77
CA PHE A 35 5.83 -0.29 -6.59
C PHE A 35 4.81 -1.33 -7.03
N GLY A 36 4.82 -2.50 -6.39
CA GLY A 36 3.91 -3.57 -6.77
C GLY A 36 2.54 -3.49 -6.08
N GLU A 37 2.45 -2.73 -4.98
CA GLU A 37 1.21 -2.51 -4.23
C GLU A 37 1.09 -1.06 -3.74
N LEU A 38 -0.12 -0.50 -3.79
CA LEU A 38 -0.52 0.71 -3.10
C LEU A 38 -1.65 0.38 -2.13
N TRP A 39 -1.44 0.66 -0.86
CA TRP A 39 -2.38 0.39 0.21
C TRP A 39 -3.10 1.67 0.61
N VAL A 40 -4.44 1.63 0.64
CA VAL A 40 -5.27 2.73 1.15
C VAL A 40 -5.86 2.37 2.51
N VAL A 41 -6.13 3.41 3.30
CA VAL A 41 -6.73 3.28 4.63
C VAL A 41 -7.99 4.13 4.69
N GLU A 42 -9.05 3.57 5.26
CA GLU A 42 -10.22 4.33 5.68
C GLU A 42 -10.06 4.74 7.15
N ASP A 43 -9.98 6.04 7.40
CA ASP A 43 -9.89 6.58 8.76
C ASP A 43 -10.97 7.64 8.97
N LEU A 44 -11.63 7.60 10.12
CA LEU A 44 -12.72 8.50 10.43
C LEU A 44 -12.18 9.93 10.54
N GLY A 45 -12.83 10.86 9.84
CA GLY A 45 -12.36 12.23 9.69
C GLY A 45 -11.43 12.47 8.49
N TYR A 46 -11.10 11.42 7.73
CA TYR A 46 -10.35 11.49 6.48
C TYR A 46 -11.22 11.03 5.31
N ARG A 47 -10.66 10.25 4.38
CA ARG A 47 -11.31 9.81 3.15
C ARG A 47 -11.75 8.36 3.25
N GLY A 48 -12.83 8.01 2.54
CA GLY A 48 -13.32 6.63 2.45
C GLY A 48 -12.32 5.74 1.68
N GLY A 49 -11.93 4.61 2.26
CA GLY A 49 -10.90 3.72 1.71
C GLY A 49 -11.29 3.14 0.35
N LEU A 50 -12.54 2.68 0.20
CA LEU A 50 -13.01 2.09 -1.06
C LEU A 50 -13.10 3.12 -2.20
N VAL A 51 -13.47 4.35 -1.90
CA VAL A 51 -13.51 5.44 -2.90
C VAL A 51 -12.09 5.82 -3.34
N GLN A 52 -11.15 5.87 -2.39
CA GLN A 52 -9.73 6.07 -2.71
C GLN A 52 -9.19 4.92 -3.57
N ALA A 53 -9.49 3.66 -3.22
CA ALA A 53 -9.07 2.50 -4.01
C ALA A 53 -9.59 2.55 -5.45
N ALA A 54 -10.88 2.85 -5.64
CA ALA A 54 -11.47 3.02 -6.97
C ALA A 54 -10.80 4.16 -7.75
N THR A 55 -10.51 5.28 -7.09
CA THR A 55 -9.82 6.42 -7.71
C THR A 55 -8.42 6.05 -8.17
N VAL A 56 -7.65 5.34 -7.32
CA VAL A 56 -6.31 4.87 -7.67
C VAL A 56 -6.39 3.91 -8.86
N LEU A 57 -7.25 2.90 -8.82
CA LEU A 57 -7.42 1.92 -9.90
C LEU A 57 -7.74 2.58 -11.25
N ALA A 58 -8.52 3.67 -11.24
CA ALA A 58 -8.88 4.41 -12.43
C ALA A 58 -7.72 5.22 -13.04
N HIS A 59 -6.71 5.59 -12.24
CA HIS A 59 -5.61 6.48 -12.67
C HIS A 59 -4.26 5.78 -12.79
N THR A 60 -4.16 4.52 -12.38
CA THR A 60 -2.94 3.72 -12.48
C THR A 60 -3.10 2.56 -13.46
N ARG A 61 -1.97 2.02 -13.92
CA ARG A 61 -1.88 1.00 -14.96
C ARG A 61 -1.41 -0.36 -14.48
N ARG A 62 -0.49 -0.43 -13.52
CA ARG A 62 0.18 -1.69 -13.15
C ARG A 62 0.05 -2.02 -11.66
N ILE A 63 0.17 -1.01 -10.79
CA ILE A 63 0.18 -1.19 -9.34
C ILE A 63 -1.11 -1.86 -8.85
N ARG A 64 -0.96 -2.85 -7.98
CA ARG A 64 -2.10 -3.50 -7.30
C ARG A 64 -2.57 -2.60 -6.17
N VAL A 65 -3.88 -2.54 -5.95
CA VAL A 65 -4.45 -1.67 -4.92
C VAL A 65 -5.05 -2.51 -3.80
N GLY A 66 -4.56 -2.33 -2.58
CA GLY A 66 -5.06 -3.00 -1.39
C GLY A 66 -5.81 -2.02 -0.49
N VAL A 67 -6.78 -2.52 0.26
CA VAL A 67 -7.41 -1.77 1.36
C VAL A 67 -6.86 -2.34 2.67
N GLY A 68 -5.99 -1.58 3.34
CA GLY A 68 -5.30 -2.02 4.55
C GLY A 68 -6.17 -1.93 5.80
N LEU A 69 -7.18 -1.06 5.81
CA LEU A 69 -8.09 -0.90 6.93
C LEU A 69 -9.46 -0.40 6.48
N LEU A 70 -10.52 -1.05 6.98
CA LEU A 70 -11.91 -0.60 6.91
C LEU A 70 -12.51 -0.61 8.32
N PRO A 71 -13.28 0.43 8.72
CA PRO A 71 -13.86 0.51 10.05
C PRO A 71 -15.02 -0.48 10.20
N ALA A 72 -14.71 -1.67 10.74
CA ALA A 72 -15.68 -2.76 10.90
C ALA A 72 -16.93 -2.37 11.71
N ALA A 73 -16.78 -1.50 12.72
CA ALA A 73 -17.90 -1.06 13.56
C ALA A 73 -18.82 -0.04 12.85
N ALA A 74 -18.31 0.68 11.85
CA ALA A 74 -19.06 1.73 11.14
C ALA A 74 -19.69 1.24 9.83
N ARG A 75 -19.22 0.12 9.28
CA ARG A 75 -19.74 -0.45 8.03
C ARG A 75 -20.70 -1.60 8.29
N ASN A 76 -21.80 -1.63 7.55
CA ASN A 76 -22.59 -2.84 7.42
C ASN A 76 -21.77 -3.88 6.64
N VAL A 77 -21.59 -5.07 7.22
CA VAL A 77 -20.75 -6.13 6.65
C VAL A 77 -21.19 -6.58 5.26
N ALA A 78 -22.50 -6.61 4.98
CA ALA A 78 -23.03 -7.03 3.68
C ALA A 78 -22.71 -5.99 2.60
N PHE A 79 -22.84 -4.70 2.90
CA PHE A 79 -22.47 -3.64 1.96
C PHE A 79 -20.95 -3.55 1.76
N ALA A 80 -20.16 -3.67 2.83
CA ALA A 80 -18.70 -3.70 2.70
C ALA A 80 -18.24 -4.87 1.81
N ALA A 81 -18.82 -6.06 1.97
CA ALA A 81 -18.53 -7.20 1.12
C ALA A 81 -18.93 -6.95 -0.35
N MET A 82 -20.11 -6.36 -0.59
CA MET A 82 -20.58 -5.99 -1.93
C MET A 82 -19.63 -5.01 -2.63
N GLU A 83 -19.18 -3.97 -1.92
CA GLU A 83 -18.25 -2.96 -2.45
C GLU A 83 -16.85 -3.55 -2.72
N VAL A 84 -16.35 -4.40 -1.83
CA VAL A 84 -15.06 -5.10 -2.02
C VAL A 84 -15.14 -6.02 -3.24
N ALA A 85 -16.22 -6.81 -3.39
CA ALA A 85 -16.42 -7.67 -4.55
C ALA A 85 -16.46 -6.86 -5.85
N THR A 86 -17.13 -5.70 -5.86
CA THR A 86 -17.15 -4.79 -7.01
C THR A 86 -15.75 -4.31 -7.39
N SER A 87 -14.92 -4.00 -6.39
CA SER A 87 -13.55 -3.54 -6.59
C SER A 87 -12.63 -4.66 -7.12
N GLN A 88 -12.87 -5.90 -6.68
CA GLN A 88 -12.12 -7.08 -7.14
C GLN A 88 -12.38 -7.40 -8.61
N VAL A 89 -13.60 -7.22 -9.12
CA VAL A 89 -13.90 -7.38 -10.55
C VAL A 89 -12.99 -6.49 -11.40
N HIS A 90 -12.69 -5.28 -10.92
CA HIS A 90 -11.76 -4.36 -11.60
C HIS A 90 -10.31 -4.86 -11.61
N GLN A 91 -9.91 -5.68 -10.63
CA GLN A 91 -8.58 -6.29 -10.55
C GLN A 91 -8.49 -7.63 -11.30
N GLU A 92 -9.56 -8.42 -11.32
CA GLU A 92 -9.66 -9.68 -12.06
C GLU A 92 -9.56 -9.46 -13.57
N CYS A 93 -10.06 -8.32 -14.07
CA CYS A 93 -9.81 -7.90 -15.46
C CYS A 93 -8.33 -7.58 -15.74
N ARG A 94 -7.45 -7.53 -14.73
CA ARG A 94 -6.10 -6.97 -14.85
C ARG A 94 -4.95 -7.89 -14.44
N VAL A 95 -5.16 -8.98 -13.69
CA VAL A 95 -4.06 -9.90 -13.27
C VAL A 95 -4.54 -11.36 -13.14
N PRO A 96 -3.77 -12.39 -13.61
CA PRO A 96 -4.03 -13.79 -13.28
C PRO A 96 -3.79 -14.08 -11.77
N LEU A 97 -4.72 -14.81 -11.16
CA LEU A 97 -4.81 -15.12 -9.72
C LEU A 97 -3.51 -15.61 -9.08
N LYS A 98 -3.18 -15.05 -7.91
CA LYS A 98 -2.26 -15.65 -6.92
C LYS A 98 -2.98 -15.86 -5.58
N SER A 99 -2.59 -16.89 -4.84
CA SER A 99 -3.30 -17.40 -3.66
C SER A 99 -3.00 -16.62 -2.37
N GLN A 100 -3.94 -16.67 -1.42
CA GLN A 100 -3.96 -15.95 -0.13
C GLN A 100 -2.71 -16.13 0.75
N GLN A 101 -1.87 -17.13 0.49
CA GLN A 101 -0.70 -17.45 1.31
C GLN A 101 0.52 -16.54 1.05
N GLU A 102 0.52 -15.78 -0.04
CA GLU A 102 1.68 -14.96 -0.46
C GLU A 102 1.63 -13.50 0.07
N ILE A 103 0.51 -13.07 0.64
CA ILE A 103 0.28 -11.68 1.08
C ILE A 103 1.04 -11.36 2.39
N GLY A 104 1.42 -12.37 3.17
CA GLY A 104 2.05 -12.20 4.50
C GLY A 104 3.49 -11.68 4.53
N ALA A 105 4.09 -11.35 3.38
CA ALA A 105 5.52 -10.96 3.27
C ALA A 105 5.76 -9.50 2.86
N SER A 106 4.72 -8.67 2.71
CA SER A 106 4.87 -7.28 2.25
C SER A 106 5.37 -6.36 3.37
N THR A 107 6.66 -6.06 3.36
CA THR A 107 7.28 -5.04 4.20
C THR A 107 6.72 -3.65 3.84
N HIS A 108 6.05 -3.01 4.79
CA HIS A 108 5.56 -1.64 4.64
C HIS A 108 6.70 -0.64 4.78
N VAL A 109 6.88 0.22 3.77
CA VAL A 109 7.78 1.36 3.83
C VAL A 109 6.93 2.62 3.68
N ASN A 110 7.18 3.62 4.52
CA ASN A 110 6.58 4.95 4.39
C ASN A 110 7.61 5.87 3.68
N PRO A 111 7.56 6.02 2.34
CA PRO A 111 8.47 6.92 1.66
C PRO A 111 8.05 8.36 1.93
N SER A 112 8.93 9.12 2.57
CA SER A 112 8.87 10.58 2.50
C SER A 112 9.29 10.99 1.09
N PHE A 113 8.35 11.44 0.26
CA PHE A 113 8.68 12.09 -1.01
C PHE A 113 9.25 13.48 -0.71
N PRO A 114 10.37 13.87 -1.35
CA PRO A 114 10.94 15.18 -1.11
C PRO A 114 9.99 16.28 -1.64
N ASP A 115 9.67 17.24 -0.79
CA ASP A 115 9.27 18.57 -1.25
C ASP A 115 10.33 19.09 -2.23
N ASN A 116 9.89 19.80 -3.26
CA ASN A 116 10.64 20.15 -4.48
C ASN A 116 11.83 21.13 -4.26
N HIS A 117 12.75 20.81 -3.35
CA HIS A 117 14.01 21.47 -3.11
C HIS A 117 15.06 20.39 -2.81
N GLY A 118 15.90 20.11 -3.81
CA GLY A 118 16.77 18.95 -3.86
C GLY A 118 17.73 18.77 -2.66
N SER A 119 17.73 17.56 -2.10
CA SER A 119 18.92 16.83 -1.65
C SER A 119 18.47 15.47 -1.08
N ALA A 120 18.74 14.37 -1.79
CA ALA A 120 18.45 13.03 -1.31
C ALA A 120 19.58 12.54 -0.38
N THR A 121 19.29 12.35 0.90
CA THR A 121 20.19 11.64 1.85
C THR A 121 19.51 10.35 2.28
N ILE A 122 20.03 9.21 1.82
CA ILE A 122 19.59 7.88 2.26
C ILE A 122 20.10 7.66 3.69
N GLY A 123 19.21 7.76 4.68
CA GLY A 123 19.49 7.45 6.07
C GLY A 123 19.73 5.95 6.26
N ARG A 124 20.97 5.57 6.55
CA ARG A 124 21.36 4.19 6.89
C ARG A 124 20.81 3.84 8.27
N ALA A 125 19.92 2.84 8.35
CA ALA A 125 19.47 2.31 9.65
C ALA A 125 20.66 1.68 10.39
N HIS A 126 21.08 2.29 11.49
CA HIS A 126 22.05 1.72 12.42
C HIS A 126 21.36 0.59 13.22
N GLN A 127 21.70 -0.66 12.92
CA GLN A 127 21.29 -1.79 13.75
C GLN A 127 22.31 -1.95 14.89
N THR A 128 21.94 -1.53 16.10
CA THR A 128 22.66 -1.88 17.33
C THR A 128 22.44 -3.36 17.64
N HIS A 129 23.49 -4.16 17.45
CA HIS A 129 23.48 -5.59 17.77
C HIS A 129 23.70 -5.77 19.27
N GLN A 130 22.62 -5.98 20.05
CA GLN A 130 22.73 -6.49 21.41
C GLN A 130 22.89 -8.02 21.36
N ARG A 131 24.03 -8.51 21.85
CA ARG A 131 24.28 -9.95 22.06
C ARG A 131 23.49 -10.42 23.30
N PRO A 132 22.76 -11.55 23.24
CA PRO A 132 22.19 -12.16 24.44
C PRO A 132 23.30 -12.81 25.30
N PRO A 133 23.11 -12.91 26.64
CA PRO A 133 24.08 -13.54 27.53
C PRO A 133 24.07 -15.06 27.36
N LEU A 134 25.25 -15.67 27.53
CA LEU A 134 25.43 -17.12 27.60
C LEU A 134 25.09 -17.60 29.01
N ASP A 135 24.18 -18.57 29.10
CA ASP A 135 24.22 -19.70 30.03
C ASP A 135 23.57 -20.92 29.34
#